data_AF-A0A0D6TNW0-F1
#
_entry.id   AF-A0A0D6TNW0-F1
#
_cell.length_a   1.000
_cell.length_b   1.000
_cell.length_c   1.000
_cell.angle_alpha   90.00
_cell.angle_beta   90.00
_cell.angle_gamma   90.00
#
_symmetry.space_group_name_H-M   'P 1'
#
loop_
_entity.id
_entity.type
_entity.pdbx_description
1 polymer ?
#
loop_
_entity_poly.entity_id
_entity_poly.type
_entity_poly.pdbx_seq_one_letter_code
_entity_poly.pdbx_strand_id
1 'polypeptide(L)'
;MAGEDDRIQGYNPIYRSENISINFYSFDLNNNRPTKFINRIVNVIDNPNAPILDHQGHIVPQNMLNIILDPLMDDMAKECNNLEEAKVYINNHNQWMTDVYDYGFAIGAPMFDFSEEDPENKVGGFFSIVTWNPINICRAPSDKERDGVPGNNIDTQVTTYLKNNKEAQGVDQEWLDSLEQLIEEPDNRDYIENYITKCSATLVDQINAGIGYYAFPWVSNDNILSPQ
;
A
#
# COMPACT_ATOMS: atom_id res chain seq x y z
N MET A 1 0.10 -15.64 -1.37
CA MET A 1 -0.56 -14.78 -0.36
C MET A 1 -1.27 -13.64 -1.09
N ALA A 2 -2.02 -12.77 -0.41
CA ALA A 2 -2.61 -11.59 -1.02
C ALA A 2 -1.56 -10.61 -1.60
N GLY A 3 -1.18 -10.78 -2.88
CA GLY A 3 -0.35 -9.86 -3.65
C GLY A 3 1.16 -10.11 -3.59
N GLU A 4 1.60 -11.37 -3.62
CA GLU A 4 3.03 -11.75 -3.58
C GLU A 4 3.77 -11.52 -4.91
N ASP A 5 3.12 -11.71 -6.06
CA ASP A 5 3.83 -11.81 -7.33
C ASP A 5 3.51 -10.67 -8.30
N ASP A 6 4.43 -9.69 -8.44
CA ASP A 6 4.62 -8.74 -9.57
C ASP A 6 3.40 -7.94 -10.07
N ARG A 7 2.24 -8.13 -9.46
CA ARG A 7 0.95 -7.58 -9.87
C ARG A 7 0.63 -6.44 -8.94
N ILE A 8 1.17 -5.29 -9.29
CA ILE A 8 0.89 -4.04 -8.62
C ILE A 8 -0.49 -3.50 -9.08
N GLN A 9 -1.54 -4.32 -8.92
CA GLN A 9 -2.89 -3.97 -9.32
C GLN A 9 -3.54 -3.16 -8.18
N GLY A 10 -4.32 -2.13 -8.53
CA GLY A 10 -4.86 -1.20 -7.52
C GLY A 10 -4.13 0.12 -7.39
N TYR A 11 -3.12 0.40 -8.20
CA TYR A 11 -2.57 1.76 -8.25
C TYR A 11 -3.27 2.64 -9.27
N ASN A 12 -3.54 3.87 -8.86
CA ASN A 12 -4.20 4.85 -9.70
C ASN A 12 -3.27 5.28 -10.86
N PRO A 13 -3.80 5.40 -12.10
CA PRO A 13 -3.15 6.07 -13.20
C PRO A 13 -2.36 7.35 -12.89
N ILE A 14 -2.80 8.17 -11.93
CA ILE A 14 -2.09 9.40 -11.58
C ILE A 14 -0.68 9.17 -11.04
N TYR A 15 -0.37 7.96 -10.55
CA TYR A 15 0.96 7.60 -10.04
C TYR A 15 1.92 7.08 -11.13
N ARG A 16 1.52 7.18 -12.41
CA ARG A 16 2.28 6.68 -13.56
C ARG A 16 3.35 7.68 -14.00
N SER A 17 4.38 7.12 -14.65
CA SER A 17 5.49 7.82 -15.31
C SER A 17 5.03 8.69 -16.50
N GLU A 18 4.31 9.78 -16.25
CA GLU A 18 4.00 10.81 -17.25
C GLU A 18 4.10 12.22 -16.61
N ASN A 19 5.14 12.98 -16.97
CA ASN A 19 5.34 14.43 -16.73
C ASN A 19 5.18 15.02 -15.30
N ILE A 20 6.31 15.05 -14.60
CA ILE A 20 6.80 15.86 -13.45
C ILE A 20 5.81 16.49 -12.43
N SER A 21 5.41 15.71 -11.43
CA SER A 21 5.15 16.01 -10.02
C SER A 21 5.81 14.91 -9.17
N ILE A 22 6.94 15.25 -8.56
CA ILE A 22 7.87 14.31 -7.89
C ILE A 22 7.18 13.44 -6.83
N ASN A 23 6.06 13.87 -6.27
CA ASN A 23 5.41 13.19 -5.15
C ASN A 23 4.65 11.93 -5.56
N PHE A 24 4.38 11.69 -6.86
CA PHE A 24 3.45 10.62 -7.26
C PHE A 24 4.01 9.57 -8.22
N TYR A 25 5.27 9.62 -8.68
CA TYR A 25 5.78 8.56 -9.58
C TYR A 25 6.18 7.27 -8.87
N SER A 26 5.52 6.17 -9.24
CA SER A 26 5.64 4.92 -8.48
C SER A 26 6.12 3.73 -9.30
N PHE A 27 5.69 3.53 -10.55
CA PHE A 27 5.97 2.30 -11.32
C PHE A 27 6.08 2.52 -12.83
N ASP A 28 6.87 1.64 -13.47
CA ASP A 28 6.94 1.51 -14.93
C ASP A 28 5.76 0.70 -15.47
N LEU A 29 5.34 1.00 -16.70
CA LEU A 29 4.27 0.27 -17.38
C LEU A 29 4.80 -0.60 -18.54
N ASN A 30 4.19 -1.77 -18.68
CA ASN A 30 4.25 -2.61 -19.88
C ASN A 30 2.83 -3.07 -20.22
N ASN A 31 2.34 -2.78 -21.43
CA ASN A 31 0.96 -3.07 -21.84
C ASN A 31 -0.10 -2.57 -20.83
N ASN A 32 0.06 -1.33 -20.36
CA ASN A 32 -0.80 -0.70 -19.33
C ASN A 32 -0.80 -1.39 -17.95
N ARG A 33 0.11 -2.33 -17.72
CA ARG A 33 0.29 -3.01 -16.42
C ARG A 33 1.55 -2.49 -15.74
N PRO A 34 1.48 -2.14 -14.45
CA PRO A 34 2.68 -1.93 -13.65
C PRO A 34 3.60 -3.16 -13.74
N THR A 35 4.90 -2.92 -13.89
CA THR A 35 5.89 -4.02 -13.99
C THR A 35 6.93 -3.99 -12.89
N LYS A 36 7.41 -2.80 -12.52
CA LYS A 36 8.37 -2.64 -11.45
C LYS A 36 8.25 -1.26 -10.86
N PHE A 37 8.63 -1.15 -9.60
CA PHE A 37 8.71 0.13 -8.93
C PHE A 37 9.90 0.96 -9.44
N ILE A 38 9.68 2.27 -9.49
CA ILE A 38 10.71 3.22 -9.89
C ILE A 38 11.59 3.52 -8.68
N ASN A 39 12.85 3.07 -8.75
CA ASN A 39 13.88 3.50 -7.81
C ASN A 39 14.31 4.93 -8.13
N ARG A 40 14.57 5.72 -7.10
CA ARG A 40 15.11 7.07 -7.26
C ARG A 40 16.36 7.24 -6.42
N ILE A 41 17.22 8.11 -6.89
CA ILE A 41 18.38 8.54 -6.15
C ILE A 41 17.94 9.72 -5.28
N VAL A 42 18.03 9.56 -3.96
CA VAL A 42 17.79 10.65 -3.00
C VAL A 42 19.08 10.99 -2.26
N ASN A 43 19.27 12.28 -2.02
CA ASN A 43 20.42 12.75 -1.24
C ASN A 43 20.10 12.57 0.24
N VAL A 44 21.03 11.97 0.98
CA VAL A 44 20.97 11.97 2.44
C VAL A 44 21.39 13.35 2.93
N ILE A 45 20.58 14.00 3.77
CA ILE A 45 20.77 15.41 4.15
C ILE A 45 22.16 15.67 4.73
N ASP A 46 22.65 14.75 5.56
CA ASP A 46 23.95 14.83 6.23
C ASP A 46 25.11 14.18 5.44
N ASN A 47 24.81 13.51 4.31
CA ASN A 47 25.83 12.96 3.41
C ASN A 47 25.43 13.08 1.92
N PRO A 48 25.46 14.29 1.35
CA PRO A 48 24.99 14.54 -0.02
C PRO A 48 25.84 13.89 -1.13
N ASN A 49 27.01 13.33 -0.81
CA ASN A 49 27.90 12.66 -1.76
C ASN A 49 27.74 11.13 -1.77
N ALA A 50 26.89 10.57 -0.90
CA ALA A 50 26.55 9.16 -0.86
C ALA A 50 25.04 9.01 -1.07
N PRO A 51 24.55 9.23 -2.29
CA PRO A 51 23.13 9.14 -2.53
C PRO A 51 22.67 7.68 -2.43
N ILE A 52 21.46 7.51 -1.93
CA ILE A 52 20.87 6.20 -1.68
C ILE A 52 19.75 5.92 -2.68
N LEU A 53 19.49 4.64 -2.92
CA LEU A 53 18.35 4.22 -3.71
C LEU A 53 17.12 4.19 -2.80
N ASP A 54 16.23 5.11 -3.08
CA ASP A 54 14.90 5.16 -2.52
C ASP A 54 13.97 4.29 -3.39
N HIS A 55 13.48 3.23 -2.77
CA HIS A 55 12.63 2.20 -3.34
C HIS A 55 11.17 2.49 -2.98
N GLN A 56 10.42 1.45 -2.64
CA GLN A 56 9.13 1.55 -1.97
C GLN A 56 9.14 0.59 -0.80
N GLY A 57 8.58 1.03 0.32
CA GLY A 57 8.36 0.19 1.48
C GLY A 57 6.94 0.35 1.96
N HIS A 58 6.37 -0.73 2.47
CA HIS A 58 5.18 -0.63 3.30
C HIS A 58 5.47 0.16 4.58
N ILE A 59 4.44 0.78 5.15
CA ILE A 59 4.51 1.32 6.51
C ILE A 59 4.13 0.21 7.49
N VAL A 60 3.01 -0.47 7.22
CA VAL A 60 2.56 -1.69 7.89
C VAL A 60 2.87 -2.90 6.98
N PRO A 61 3.67 -3.88 7.46
CA PRO A 61 4.13 -4.97 6.62
C PRO A 61 3.01 -5.89 6.15
N GLN A 62 3.21 -6.50 4.97
CA GLN A 62 2.20 -7.35 4.31
C GLN A 62 1.78 -8.54 5.18
N ASN A 63 2.72 -9.16 5.91
CA ASN A 63 2.42 -10.29 6.78
C ASN A 63 1.38 -9.95 7.87
N MET A 64 1.35 -8.70 8.37
CA MET A 64 0.32 -8.23 9.30
C MET A 64 -1.02 -8.08 8.60
N LEU A 65 -1.05 -7.47 7.41
CA LEU A 65 -2.30 -7.34 6.64
C LEU A 65 -2.88 -8.73 6.28
N ASN A 66 -2.02 -9.69 5.95
CA ASN A 66 -2.40 -11.04 5.55
C ASN A 66 -3.10 -11.84 6.66
N ILE A 67 -3.00 -11.43 7.92
CA ILE A 67 -3.82 -11.97 9.03
C ILE A 67 -5.33 -11.79 8.73
N ILE A 68 -5.69 -10.73 8.00
CA ILE A 68 -7.06 -10.45 7.54
C ILE A 68 -7.26 -10.89 6.09
N LEU A 69 -6.31 -10.57 5.21
CA LEU A 69 -6.50 -10.70 3.76
C LEU A 69 -6.47 -12.16 3.28
N ASP A 70 -5.56 -12.99 3.77
CA ASP A 70 -5.43 -14.37 3.27
C ASP A 70 -6.69 -15.22 3.53
N PRO A 71 -7.30 -15.21 4.74
CA PRO A 71 -8.55 -15.95 4.97
C PRO A 71 -9.70 -15.49 4.05
N LEU A 72 -9.84 -14.18 3.83
CA LEU A 72 -10.87 -13.63 2.97
C LEU A 72 -10.61 -13.97 1.49
N MET A 73 -9.35 -13.99 1.06
CA MET A 73 -8.97 -14.39 -0.29
C MET A 73 -9.32 -15.85 -0.56
N ASP A 74 -8.97 -16.74 0.37
CA ASP A 74 -9.29 -18.16 0.28
C ASP A 74 -10.80 -18.41 0.27
N ASP A 75 -11.56 -17.70 1.11
CA ASP A 75 -13.01 -17.87 1.19
C ASP A 75 -13.70 -17.29 -0.05
N MET A 76 -13.31 -16.10 -0.52
CA MET A 76 -13.83 -15.52 -1.75
C MET A 76 -13.53 -16.41 -2.97
N ALA A 77 -12.33 -16.99 -3.06
CA ALA A 77 -11.96 -17.87 -4.16
C ALA A 77 -12.81 -19.16 -4.21
N LYS A 78 -13.21 -19.70 -3.05
CA LYS A 78 -14.09 -20.87 -2.95
C LYS A 78 -15.53 -20.52 -3.28
N GLU A 79 -16.02 -19.38 -2.80
CA GLU A 79 -17.42 -19.01 -2.90
C GLU A 79 -17.80 -18.35 -4.23
N CYS A 80 -16.83 -17.74 -4.92
CA CYS A 80 -17.08 -16.95 -6.12
C CYS A 80 -16.46 -17.57 -7.38
N ASN A 81 -17.28 -17.83 -8.39
CA ASN A 81 -16.90 -18.36 -9.70
C ASN A 81 -17.23 -17.41 -10.85
N ASN A 82 -17.81 -16.26 -10.53
CA ASN A 82 -18.12 -15.20 -11.48
C ASN A 82 -18.23 -13.86 -10.77
N LEU A 83 -18.33 -12.79 -11.56
CA LEU A 83 -18.37 -11.42 -11.07
C LEU A 83 -19.60 -11.12 -10.21
N GLU A 84 -20.75 -11.73 -10.49
CA GLU A 84 -21.97 -11.48 -9.72
C GLU A 84 -21.88 -12.09 -8.32
N GLU A 85 -21.34 -13.30 -8.20
CA GLU A 85 -21.03 -13.92 -6.91
C GLU A 85 -20.01 -13.09 -6.11
N ALA A 86 -18.95 -12.61 -6.77
CA ALA A 86 -17.96 -11.75 -6.13
C ALA A 86 -18.57 -10.44 -5.59
N LYS A 87 -19.47 -9.79 -6.34
CA LYS A 87 -20.18 -8.58 -5.87
C LYS A 87 -21.07 -8.88 -4.66
N VAL A 88 -21.78 -10.01 -4.67
CA VAL A 88 -22.61 -10.43 -3.54
C VAL A 88 -21.74 -10.69 -2.31
N TYR A 89 -20.61 -11.38 -2.49
CA TYR A 89 -19.64 -11.62 -1.42
C TYR A 89 -19.14 -10.30 -0.82
N ILE A 90 -18.67 -9.38 -1.65
CA ILE A 90 -18.17 -8.05 -1.23
C ILE A 90 -19.24 -7.27 -0.44
N ASN A 91 -20.47 -7.20 -0.96
CA ASN A 91 -21.57 -6.46 -0.33
C ASN A 91 -22.02 -7.05 1.01
N ASN A 92 -21.78 -8.34 1.25
CA ASN A 92 -22.13 -9.02 2.49
C ASN A 92 -20.99 -9.00 3.53
N HIS A 93 -19.82 -8.49 3.17
CA HIS A 93 -18.66 -8.35 4.06
C HIS A 93 -18.52 -6.89 4.52
N ASN A 94 -17.29 -6.46 4.77
CA ASN A 94 -16.98 -5.13 5.28
C ASN A 94 -17.10 -4.05 4.21
N GLN A 95 -17.47 -2.84 4.64
CA GLN A 95 -17.57 -1.67 3.77
C GLN A 95 -16.29 -1.42 2.96
N TRP A 96 -15.13 -1.65 3.57
CA TRP A 96 -13.84 -1.45 2.89
C TRP A 96 -13.68 -2.28 1.62
N MET A 97 -14.30 -3.47 1.55
CA MET A 97 -14.27 -4.31 0.34
C MET A 97 -15.06 -3.66 -0.80
N THR A 98 -16.15 -2.97 -0.47
CA THR A 98 -16.93 -2.19 -1.45
C THR A 98 -16.10 -1.02 -1.97
N ASP A 99 -15.43 -0.29 -1.07
CA ASP A 99 -14.57 0.83 -1.45
C ASP A 99 -13.43 0.39 -2.39
N VAL A 100 -12.83 -0.77 -2.11
CA VAL A 100 -11.81 -1.40 -2.97
C VAL A 100 -12.37 -1.79 -4.33
N TYR A 101 -13.56 -2.40 -4.37
CA TYR A 101 -14.21 -2.80 -5.61
C TYR A 101 -14.52 -1.60 -6.50
N ASP A 102 -15.15 -0.57 -5.93
CA ASP A 102 -15.55 0.64 -6.65
C ASP A 102 -14.33 1.36 -7.21
N TYR A 103 -13.28 1.49 -6.41
CA TYR A 103 -12.02 2.06 -6.86
C TYR A 103 -11.36 1.22 -7.96
N GLY A 104 -11.22 -0.09 -7.76
CA GLY A 104 -10.61 -1.00 -8.73
C GLY A 104 -11.36 -0.98 -10.07
N PHE A 105 -12.69 -0.91 -10.04
CA PHE A 105 -13.52 -0.71 -11.21
C PHE A 105 -13.26 0.64 -11.89
N ALA A 106 -13.21 1.73 -11.12
CA ALA A 106 -12.99 3.08 -11.65
C ALA A 106 -11.64 3.23 -12.37
N ILE A 107 -10.58 2.58 -11.86
CA ILE A 107 -9.24 2.63 -12.48
C ILE A 107 -9.01 1.54 -13.54
N GLY A 108 -9.97 0.64 -13.74
CA GLY A 108 -9.86 -0.48 -14.67
C GLY A 108 -8.85 -1.55 -14.24
N ALA A 109 -8.73 -1.82 -12.95
CA ALA A 109 -7.85 -2.86 -12.42
C ALA A 109 -8.39 -4.27 -12.76
N PRO A 110 -7.53 -5.22 -13.18
CA PRO A 110 -7.93 -6.59 -13.46
C PRO A 110 -8.08 -7.40 -12.15
N MET A 111 -9.13 -7.12 -11.38
CA MET A 111 -9.32 -7.65 -10.02
C MET A 111 -9.55 -9.17 -9.94
N PHE A 112 -10.10 -9.78 -11.00
CA PHE A 112 -10.54 -11.17 -10.98
C PHE A 112 -10.18 -11.91 -12.26
N ASP A 113 -9.77 -13.17 -12.12
CA ASP A 113 -9.62 -14.13 -13.21
C ASP A 113 -10.29 -15.46 -12.81
N PHE A 114 -11.61 -15.55 -13.00
CA PHE A 114 -12.38 -16.74 -12.61
C PHE A 114 -12.08 -18.00 -13.46
N SER A 115 -11.17 -17.91 -14.45
CA SER A 115 -10.68 -19.08 -15.16
C SER A 115 -9.55 -19.81 -14.44
N GLU A 116 -8.96 -19.16 -13.44
CA GLU A 116 -7.89 -19.70 -12.60
C GLU A 116 -8.47 -20.41 -11.36
N GLU A 117 -7.78 -21.47 -10.93
CA GLU A 117 -8.14 -22.25 -9.74
C GLU A 117 -7.40 -21.79 -8.48
N ASP A 118 -6.20 -21.24 -8.67
CA ASP A 118 -5.37 -20.75 -7.57
C ASP A 118 -5.95 -19.43 -7.00
N PRO A 119 -6.21 -19.31 -5.68
CA PRO A 119 -6.84 -18.13 -5.08
C PRO A 119 -6.13 -16.81 -5.40
N GLU A 120 -4.80 -16.81 -5.38
CA GLU A 120 -3.99 -15.62 -5.66
C GLU A 120 -4.15 -15.16 -7.12
N ASN A 121 -4.31 -16.10 -8.05
CA ASN A 121 -4.60 -15.78 -9.44
C ASN A 121 -6.07 -15.41 -9.67
N LYS A 122 -6.99 -16.12 -9.02
CA LYS A 122 -8.45 -16.02 -9.24
C LYS A 122 -9.03 -14.71 -8.71
N VAL A 123 -8.66 -14.34 -7.49
CA VAL A 123 -9.20 -13.15 -6.80
C VAL A 123 -8.12 -12.27 -6.18
N GLY A 124 -6.84 -12.69 -6.18
CA GLY A 124 -5.76 -11.92 -5.58
C GLY A 124 -5.54 -10.53 -6.20
N GLY A 125 -6.00 -10.29 -7.43
CA GLY A 125 -6.04 -8.96 -8.03
C GLY A 125 -6.84 -7.95 -7.20
N PHE A 126 -7.97 -8.36 -6.63
CA PHE A 126 -8.78 -7.55 -5.71
C PHE A 126 -8.03 -7.24 -4.41
N PHE A 127 -7.45 -8.27 -3.76
CA PHE A 127 -6.75 -8.10 -2.49
C PHE A 127 -5.43 -7.33 -2.63
N SER A 128 -4.79 -7.42 -3.80
CA SER A 128 -3.58 -6.65 -4.09
C SER A 128 -3.82 -5.13 -4.02
N ILE A 129 -5.03 -4.65 -4.29
CA ILE A 129 -5.39 -3.24 -4.14
C ILE A 129 -5.25 -2.78 -2.67
N VAL A 130 -5.58 -3.67 -1.74
CA VAL A 130 -5.46 -3.40 -0.29
C VAL A 130 -4.00 -3.45 0.14
N THR A 131 -3.30 -4.54 -0.23
CA THR A 131 -1.88 -4.75 0.10
C THR A 131 -1.02 -3.60 -0.41
N TRP A 132 -1.39 -3.03 -1.55
CA TRP A 132 -0.65 -2.00 -2.24
C TRP A 132 -1.34 -0.63 -2.24
N ASN A 133 -2.18 -0.38 -1.23
CA ASN A 133 -2.84 0.90 -1.08
C ASN A 133 -1.80 2.04 -0.95
N PRO A 134 -1.88 3.12 -1.75
CA PRO A 134 -0.90 4.21 -1.75
C PRO A 134 -0.61 4.83 -0.38
N ILE A 135 -1.56 4.82 0.56
CA ILE A 135 -1.33 5.42 1.89
C ILE A 135 -0.57 4.49 2.85
N ASN A 136 -0.57 3.18 2.60
CA ASN A 136 0.30 2.22 3.32
C ASN A 136 1.69 2.09 2.64
N ILE A 137 1.90 2.75 1.51
CA ILE A 137 3.15 2.69 0.76
C ILE A 137 3.89 4.01 0.90
N CYS A 138 5.19 3.93 1.04
CA CYS A 138 6.05 5.08 1.10
C CYS A 138 7.31 4.89 0.27
N ARG A 139 7.91 6.00 -0.14
CA ARG A 139 9.25 6.07 -0.71
C ARG A 139 10.24 5.85 0.43
N ALA A 140 10.83 4.66 0.47
CA ALA A 140 11.84 4.36 1.46
C ALA A 140 13.07 3.65 0.88
N PRO A 141 14.27 3.91 1.45
CA PRO A 141 15.46 3.10 1.27
C PRO A 141 15.20 1.65 1.62
N SER A 142 16.13 0.78 1.22
CA SER A 142 16.00 -0.64 1.50
C SER A 142 15.86 -0.90 3.01
N ASP A 143 15.10 -1.93 3.39
CA ASP A 143 14.86 -2.26 4.80
C ASP A 143 16.17 -2.43 5.58
N LYS A 144 17.21 -2.98 4.95
CA LYS A 144 18.55 -3.11 5.56
C LYS A 144 19.14 -1.77 6.00
N GLU A 145 18.87 -0.70 5.26
CA GLU A 145 19.33 0.66 5.59
C GLU A 145 18.44 1.34 6.63
N ARG A 146 17.31 0.72 7.00
CA ARG A 146 16.35 1.18 8.02
C ARG A 146 16.19 0.18 9.17
N ASP A 147 17.26 -0.53 9.53
CA ASP A 147 17.23 -1.52 10.63
C ASP A 147 16.23 -2.68 10.44
N GLY A 148 15.93 -3.03 9.20
CA GLY A 148 15.06 -4.15 8.84
C GLY A 148 13.55 -3.85 8.85
N VAL A 149 13.12 -2.58 8.89
CA VAL A 149 11.70 -2.19 8.80
C VAL A 149 11.29 -1.83 7.36
N PRO A 150 10.04 -2.08 6.93
CA PRO A 150 8.96 -2.70 7.70
C PRO A 150 9.07 -4.23 7.81
N GLY A 151 10.05 -4.90 7.18
CA GLY A 151 10.31 -6.35 7.23
C GLY A 151 9.29 -7.21 7.97
N ASN A 152 9.33 -7.21 9.31
CA ASN A 152 8.31 -7.81 10.18
C ASN A 152 7.69 -6.85 11.22
N ASN A 153 8.02 -5.56 11.18
CA ASN A 153 7.60 -4.57 12.17
C ASN A 153 7.12 -3.29 11.49
N ILE A 154 6.15 -2.59 12.07
CA ILE A 154 5.68 -1.30 11.55
C ILE A 154 6.81 -0.27 11.58
N ASP A 155 6.95 0.55 10.52
CA ASP A 155 7.92 1.64 10.48
C ASP A 155 7.48 2.84 11.35
N THR A 156 7.87 2.77 12.62
CA THR A 156 7.56 3.79 13.63
C THR A 156 8.28 5.12 13.38
N GLN A 157 9.40 5.13 12.65
CA GLN A 157 10.13 6.36 12.32
C GLN A 157 9.38 7.15 11.24
N VAL A 158 8.93 6.46 10.18
CA VAL A 158 8.02 7.03 9.18
C VAL A 158 6.74 7.52 9.85
N THR A 159 6.14 6.73 10.73
CA THR A 159 4.91 7.13 11.43
C THR A 159 5.12 8.41 12.24
N THR A 160 6.21 8.50 13.00
CA THR A 160 6.56 9.68 13.79
C THR A 160 6.72 10.92 12.90
N TYR A 161 7.38 10.77 11.76
CA TYR A 161 7.54 11.87 10.81
C TYR A 161 6.19 12.32 10.23
N LEU A 162 5.34 11.39 9.79
CA LEU A 162 4.01 11.69 9.24
C LEU A 162 3.13 12.39 10.26
N LYS A 163 3.17 11.97 11.53
CA LYS A 163 2.47 12.63 12.64
C LYS A 163 2.90 14.10 12.80
N ASN A 164 4.21 14.35 12.77
CA ASN A 164 4.76 15.70 12.96
C ASN A 164 4.60 16.61 11.73
N ASN A 165 4.42 16.02 10.54
CA ASN A 165 4.37 16.75 9.27
C ASN A 165 3.03 16.56 8.53
N LYS A 166 1.96 16.21 9.24
CA LYS A 166 0.69 15.75 8.65
C LYS A 166 0.10 16.69 7.61
N GLU A 167 0.13 18.00 7.87
CA GLU A 167 -0.44 19.01 6.95
C GLU A 167 0.39 19.13 5.67
N ALA A 168 1.72 19.09 5.79
CA ALA A 168 2.62 19.18 4.64
C ALA A 168 2.59 17.91 3.78
N GLN A 169 2.33 16.76 4.40
CA GLN A 169 2.27 15.45 3.74
C GLN A 169 0.86 15.07 3.28
N GLY A 170 -0.17 15.89 3.59
CA GLY A 170 -1.56 15.59 3.25
C GLY A 170 -2.09 14.30 3.90
N VAL A 171 -1.63 14.00 5.11
CA VAL A 171 -1.97 12.78 5.84
C VAL A 171 -3.43 12.85 6.32
N ASP A 172 -4.21 11.81 6.00
CA ASP A 172 -5.55 11.65 6.54
C ASP A 172 -5.50 11.35 8.04
N GLN A 173 -6.30 12.07 8.83
CA GLN A 173 -6.28 11.97 10.28
C GLN A 173 -6.86 10.63 10.78
N GLU A 174 -7.92 10.13 10.16
CA GLU A 174 -8.54 8.87 10.59
C GLU A 174 -7.62 7.67 10.30
N TRP A 175 -6.92 7.71 9.17
CA TRP A 175 -5.87 6.75 8.87
C TRP A 175 -4.73 6.82 9.88
N LEU A 176 -4.21 8.01 10.19
CA LEU A 176 -3.12 8.16 11.15
C LEU A 176 -3.52 7.63 12.53
N ASP A 177 -4.73 7.91 12.99
CA ASP A 177 -5.24 7.41 14.27
C ASP A 177 -5.31 5.86 14.27
N SER A 178 -5.74 5.25 13.16
CA SER A 178 -5.76 3.78 13.04
C SER A 178 -4.35 3.16 13.03
N LEU A 179 -3.38 3.83 12.43
CA LEU A 179 -1.98 3.40 12.44
C LEU A 179 -1.39 3.48 13.84
N GLU A 180 -1.67 4.55 14.59
CA GLU A 180 -1.21 4.71 15.98
C GLU A 180 -1.78 3.61 16.89
N GLN A 181 -3.07 3.28 16.75
CA GLN A 181 -3.67 2.15 17.48
C GLN A 181 -3.01 0.82 17.14
N LEU A 182 -2.76 0.56 15.85
CA LEU A 182 -2.12 -0.67 15.41
C LEU A 182 -0.68 -0.79 15.91
N ILE A 183 0.05 0.32 16.05
CA ILE A 183 1.40 0.32 16.63
C ILE A 183 1.38 -0.10 18.11
N GLU A 184 0.33 0.26 18.87
CA GLU A 184 0.19 -0.12 20.27
C GLU A 184 -0.09 -1.61 20.45
N GLU A 185 -0.88 -2.21 19.55
CA GLU A 185 -1.22 -3.64 19.57
C GLU A 185 -1.12 -4.28 18.16
N PRO A 186 0.10 -4.57 17.67
CA PRO A 186 0.33 -4.98 16.27
C PRO A 186 -0.26 -6.34 15.87
N ASP A 187 -0.57 -7.19 16.87
CA ASP A 187 -1.20 -8.50 16.66
C ASP A 187 -2.74 -8.46 16.84
N ASN A 188 -3.31 -7.30 17.16
CA ASN A 188 -4.74 -7.17 17.39
C ASN A 188 -5.49 -7.14 16.05
N ARG A 189 -6.25 -8.21 15.80
CA ARG A 189 -7.02 -8.41 14.56
C ARG A 189 -7.96 -7.24 14.26
N ASP A 190 -8.63 -6.70 15.28
CA ASP A 190 -9.58 -5.59 15.10
C ASP A 190 -8.86 -4.31 14.69
N TYR A 191 -7.64 -4.09 15.18
CA TYR A 191 -6.83 -2.92 14.80
C TYR A 191 -6.26 -3.06 13.38
N ILE A 192 -5.86 -4.27 12.97
CA ILE A 192 -5.44 -4.53 11.59
C ILE A 192 -6.62 -4.28 10.64
N GLU A 193 -7.81 -4.77 10.98
CA GLU A 193 -9.02 -4.58 10.19
C GLU A 193 -9.47 -3.11 10.15
N ASN A 194 -9.36 -2.38 11.27
CA ASN A 194 -9.58 -0.94 11.31
C ASN A 194 -8.58 -0.19 10.42
N TYR A 195 -7.30 -0.55 10.47
CA TYR A 195 -6.26 0.03 9.61
C TYR A 195 -6.56 -0.19 8.12
N ILE A 196 -6.92 -1.42 7.72
CA ILE A 196 -7.35 -1.75 6.35
C ILE A 196 -8.57 -0.93 5.94
N THR A 197 -9.53 -0.76 6.85
CA THR A 197 -10.75 0.02 6.61
C THR A 197 -10.42 1.48 6.34
N LYS A 198 -9.58 2.11 7.18
CA LYS A 198 -9.16 3.49 6.98
C LYS A 198 -8.27 3.67 5.76
N CYS A 199 -7.45 2.67 5.42
CA CYS A 199 -6.74 2.65 4.15
C CYS A 199 -7.68 2.71 2.95
N SER A 200 -8.67 1.83 2.94
CA SER A 200 -9.59 1.68 1.81
C SER A 200 -10.52 2.87 1.64
N ALA A 201 -10.91 3.53 2.73
CA ALA A 201 -11.74 4.73 2.68
C ALA A 201 -11.11 5.89 1.88
N THR A 202 -9.77 5.95 1.80
CA THR A 202 -9.08 6.99 1.03
C THR A 202 -9.12 6.76 -0.48
N LEU A 203 -9.40 5.53 -0.94
CA LEU A 203 -9.29 5.13 -2.35
C LEU A 203 -10.15 5.98 -3.29
N VAL A 204 -11.33 6.42 -2.85
CA VAL A 204 -12.21 7.28 -3.64
C VAL A 204 -11.55 8.64 -3.97
N ASP A 205 -10.89 9.24 -2.97
CA ASP A 205 -10.21 10.52 -3.13
C ASP A 205 -8.93 10.37 -3.94
N GLN A 206 -8.31 9.17 -3.89
CA GLN A 206 -7.17 8.85 -4.73
C GLN A 206 -7.48 9.08 -6.20
N ILE A 207 -8.69 8.78 -6.68
CA ILE A 207 -9.08 8.90 -8.10
C ILE A 207 -8.78 10.30 -8.66
N ASN A 208 -9.00 11.34 -7.86
CA ASN A 208 -9.04 12.72 -8.34
C ASN A 208 -7.80 13.55 -7.98
N ALA A 209 -7.21 13.33 -6.81
CA ALA A 209 -6.23 14.27 -6.25
C ALA A 209 -4.83 13.68 -6.02
N GLY A 210 -4.70 12.36 -5.91
CA GLY A 210 -3.44 11.73 -5.48
C GLY A 210 -3.09 12.10 -4.05
N ILE A 211 -3.29 11.16 -3.14
CA ILE A 211 -3.05 11.28 -1.71
C ILE A 211 -2.17 10.10 -1.27
N GLY A 212 -1.31 10.29 -0.28
CA GLY A 212 -0.38 9.25 0.15
C GLY A 212 0.83 9.10 -0.77
N TYR A 213 1.47 7.92 -0.72
CA TYR A 213 2.77 7.66 -1.35
C TYR A 213 3.84 8.66 -0.89
N TYR A 214 4.09 8.64 0.42
CA TYR A 214 4.90 9.66 1.10
C TYR A 214 6.37 9.60 0.73
N ALA A 215 7.01 10.76 0.60
CA ALA A 215 8.44 10.89 0.40
C ALA A 215 9.08 11.62 1.56
N PHE A 216 10.26 11.15 1.96
CA PHE A 216 10.91 11.64 3.18
C PHE A 216 12.29 12.25 2.94
N PRO A 217 12.62 13.29 3.70
CA PRO A 217 13.99 13.77 3.84
C PRO A 217 14.79 12.81 4.74
N TRP A 218 15.60 11.94 4.13
CA TRP A 218 16.39 10.94 4.87
C TRP A 218 17.67 11.53 5.48
N VAL A 219 17.93 11.18 6.74
CA VAL A 219 19.19 11.42 7.46
C VAL A 219 19.82 10.11 7.90
N SER A 220 21.15 10.08 7.97
CA SER A 220 21.89 8.94 8.53
C SER A 220 22.19 9.15 10.02
N ASN A 221 21.85 8.17 10.83
CA ASN A 221 22.31 8.07 12.21
C ASN A 221 22.93 6.68 12.42
N ASP A 222 24.25 6.63 12.63
CA ASP A 222 25.01 5.36 12.76
C ASP A 222 24.81 4.37 11.60
N ASN A 223 24.66 4.87 10.36
CA ASN A 223 24.32 4.11 9.14
C ASN A 223 22.89 3.55 9.09
N ILE A 224 22.02 3.92 10.02
CA ILE A 224 20.57 3.69 9.94
C ILE A 224 19.89 4.96 9.44
N LEU A 225 19.05 4.82 8.44
CA LEU A 225 18.33 5.92 7.81
C LEU A 225 16.98 6.14 8.49
N SER A 226 16.69 7.39 8.77
CA SER A 226 15.41 7.83 9.34
C SER A 226 14.93 9.12 8.68
N PRO A 227 13.61 9.38 8.61
CA PRO A 227 13.07 10.63 8.11
C PRO A 227 13.22 11.77 9.14
N GLN A 228 13.60 12.99 8.70
CA GLN A 228 13.78 14.18 9.55
C GLN A 228 12.82 15.34 9.27
#